data_AF-A0A034WNA6-F1
#
_entry.id   AF-A0A034WNA6-F1
#
_cell.length_a   1.000
_cell.length_b   1.000
_cell.length_c   1.000
_cell.angle_alpha   90.00
_cell.angle_beta   90.00
_cell.angle_gamma   90.00
#
_symmetry.space_group_name_H-M   'P 1'
#
loop_
_entity.id
_entity.type
_entity.pdbx_description
1 polymer ?
#
loop_
_entity_poly.entity_id
_entity_poly.type
_entity_poly.pdbx_seq_one_letter_code
_entity_poly.pdbx_strand_id
1 'polypeptide(L)'
;MYVEESIAEIIREMEEKKLQAVGAERFEYARKLKLCMTALRTAGERLGRYALAKRQAVQQEDFTTAKLRKEQIEMYKSVVLKHLLVNDLLEVNGLNASNDLASEVYASKPILPPAPSLQDVAQALAEAHYQTSTMSPKSIQDDRSSLDGCSSSGGGGWGG
;
A
#
# COMPACT_ATOMS: atom_id res chain seq x y z
N MET A 1 0.31 11.50 -23.14
CA MET A 1 0.76 10.29 -22.39
C MET A 1 0.00 10.31 -21.07
N TYR A 2 -0.90 9.36 -20.81
CA TYR A 2 -1.63 9.29 -19.53
C TYR A 2 -0.67 8.77 -18.46
N VAL A 3 -0.04 9.67 -17.71
CA VAL A 3 0.74 9.31 -16.52
C VAL A 3 -0.23 9.31 -15.34
N GLU A 4 -0.12 8.32 -14.46
CA GLU A 4 -0.90 8.29 -13.23
C GLU A 4 -0.53 9.53 -12.39
N GLU A 5 -1.55 10.30 -11.97
CA GLU A 5 -1.41 11.66 -11.44
C GLU A 5 -0.51 11.70 -10.19
N SER A 6 -0.61 10.68 -9.34
CA SER A 6 0.22 10.61 -8.14
C SER A 6 1.70 10.35 -8.44
N ILE A 7 2.05 9.61 -9.49
CA ILE A 7 3.45 9.43 -9.90
C ILE A 7 4.03 10.77 -10.39
N ALA A 8 3.22 11.58 -11.09
CA ALA A 8 3.64 12.89 -11.54
C ALA A 8 3.88 13.86 -10.36
N GLU A 9 3.02 13.81 -9.34
CA GLU A 9 3.18 14.58 -8.09
C GLU A 9 4.46 14.19 -7.36
N ILE A 10 4.69 12.88 -7.15
CA ILE A 10 5.92 12.38 -6.50
C ILE A 10 7.17 12.83 -7.27
N ILE A 11 7.14 12.81 -8.60
CA ILE A 11 8.28 13.27 -9.41
C ILE A 11 8.52 14.78 -9.22
N ARG A 12 7.48 15.60 -9.11
CA ARG A 12 7.62 17.04 -8.87
C ARG A 12 8.25 17.30 -7.50
N GLU A 13 7.77 16.61 -6.47
CA GLU A 13 8.32 16.72 -5.11
C GLU A 13 9.80 16.27 -5.06
N MET A 14 10.14 15.17 -5.74
CA MET A 14 11.54 14.73 -5.85
C MET A 14 12.43 15.72 -6.59
N GLU A 15 11.90 16.44 -7.59
CA GLU A 15 12.65 17.45 -8.32
C GLU A 15 12.97 18.66 -7.42
N GLU A 16 12.01 19.11 -6.62
CA GLU A 16 12.22 20.17 -5.62
C GLU A 16 13.27 19.76 -4.57
N LYS A 17 13.16 18.54 -4.02
CA LYS A 17 14.15 18.00 -3.08
C LYS A 17 15.54 17.87 -3.69
N LYS A 18 15.62 17.51 -4.98
CA LYS A 18 16.91 17.41 -5.67
C LYS A 18 17.59 18.78 -5.76
N LEU A 19 16.84 19.83 -6.08
CA LEU A 19 17.38 21.19 -6.13
C LEU A 19 17.87 21.65 -4.75
N GLN A 20 17.11 21.36 -3.69
CA GLN A 20 17.53 21.61 -2.30
C GLN A 20 18.80 20.83 -1.94
N ALA A 21 18.87 19.55 -2.29
CA ALA A 21 20.02 18.70 -2.03
C ALA A 21 21.29 19.20 -2.74
N VAL A 22 21.17 19.67 -3.99
CA VAL A 22 22.29 20.29 -4.72
C VAL A 22 22.76 21.57 -4.03
N GLY A 23 21.83 22.42 -3.58
CA GLY A 23 22.17 23.64 -2.84
C GLY A 23 22.81 23.39 -1.47
N ALA A 24 22.47 22.27 -0.84
CA ALA A 24 23.04 21.82 0.43
C ALA A 24 24.28 20.89 0.27
N GLU A 25 24.82 20.78 -0.95
CA GLU A 25 26.00 19.95 -1.28
C GLU A 25 25.83 18.44 -0.99
N ARG A 26 24.59 17.97 -0.87
CA ARG A 26 24.20 16.57 -0.70
C ARG A 26 24.13 15.85 -2.05
N PHE A 27 25.27 15.75 -2.74
CA PHE A 27 25.31 15.29 -4.14
C PHE A 27 24.90 13.83 -4.34
N GLU A 28 25.23 12.94 -3.41
CA GLU A 28 24.78 11.54 -3.47
C GLU A 28 23.26 11.44 -3.37
N TYR A 29 22.66 12.22 -2.46
CA TYR A 29 21.21 12.29 -2.34
C TYR A 29 20.55 12.83 -3.62
N ALA A 30 21.08 13.93 -4.19
CA ALA A 30 20.61 14.47 -5.46
C ALA A 30 20.73 13.47 -6.62
N ARG A 31 21.81 12.67 -6.66
CA ARG A 31 22.01 11.60 -7.63
C ARG A 31 20.94 10.51 -7.49
N LYS A 32 20.65 10.06 -6.27
CA LYS A 32 19.60 9.06 -6.00
C LYS A 32 18.22 9.55 -6.43
N LEU A 33 17.86 10.80 -6.10
CA LEU A 33 16.61 11.42 -6.52
C LEU A 33 16.48 11.43 -8.05
N LYS A 34 17.54 11.80 -8.77
CA LYS A 34 17.57 11.77 -10.25
C LYS A 34 17.33 10.37 -10.81
N LEU A 35 17.99 9.35 -10.26
CA LEU A 35 17.82 7.96 -10.69
C LEU A 35 16.41 7.45 -10.39
N CYS A 36 15.89 7.75 -9.20
CA CYS A 36 14.54 7.39 -8.78
C CYS A 36 13.48 8.00 -9.69
N MET A 37 13.56 9.31 -9.97
CA MET A 37 12.65 9.98 -10.91
C MET A 37 12.66 9.33 -12.29
N THR A 38 13.83 8.91 -12.78
CA THR A 38 13.92 8.22 -14.08
C THR A 38 13.20 6.88 -14.06
N ALA A 39 13.32 6.11 -12.98
CA ALA A 39 12.61 4.85 -12.81
C ALA A 39 11.11 5.05 -12.64
N LEU A 40 10.68 6.07 -11.88
CA LEU A 40 9.29 6.44 -11.71
C LEU A 40 8.62 6.84 -13.03
N ARG A 41 9.32 7.53 -13.95
CA ARG A 41 8.78 7.82 -15.29
C ARG A 41 8.47 6.55 -16.08
N THR A 42 9.38 5.56 -16.05
CA THR A 42 9.15 4.26 -16.70
C THR A 42 7.99 3.49 -16.05
N ALA A 43 7.88 3.53 -14.72
CA ALA A 43 6.76 2.91 -14.01
C ALA A 43 5.43 3.61 -14.31
N GLY A 44 5.43 4.95 -14.34
CA GLY A 44 4.26 5.77 -14.66
C GLY A 44 3.72 5.53 -16.07
N GLU A 45 4.59 5.31 -17.05
CA GLU A 45 4.17 4.87 -18.39
C GLU A 45 3.41 3.54 -18.34
N ARG A 46 3.96 2.57 -17.60
CA ARG A 46 3.35 1.24 -17.47
C ARG A 46 1.99 1.30 -16.76
N LEU A 47 1.90 2.06 -15.67
CA LEU A 47 0.65 2.33 -14.96
C LEU A 47 -0.38 3.01 -15.87
N GLY A 48 0.06 3.92 -16.73
CA GLY A 48 -0.77 4.55 -17.76
C GLY A 48 -1.41 3.55 -18.72
N ARG A 49 -0.66 2.53 -19.16
CA ARG A 49 -1.19 1.45 -20.01
C ARG A 49 -2.26 0.62 -19.29
N TYR A 50 -2.07 0.33 -18.00
CA TYR A 50 -3.08 -0.38 -17.20
C TYR A 50 -4.33 0.45 -16.98
N ALA A 51 -4.19 1.76 -16.73
CA ALA A 51 -5.32 2.68 -16.60
C ALA A 51 -6.14 2.75 -17.90
N LEU A 52 -5.47 2.75 -19.06
CA LEU A 52 -6.14 2.69 -20.37
C LEU A 52 -6.89 1.37 -20.55
N ALA A 53 -6.24 0.23 -20.26
CA ALA A 53 -6.88 -1.08 -20.34
C ALA A 53 -8.09 -1.21 -19.40
N LYS A 54 -8.01 -0.64 -18.19
CA LYS A 54 -9.14 -0.53 -17.25
C LYS A 54 -10.31 0.25 -17.89
N ARG A 55 -10.03 1.42 -18.46
CA ARG A 55 -11.04 2.26 -19.11
C ARG A 55 -11.67 1.57 -20.32
N GLN A 56 -10.91 0.77 -21.06
CA GLN A 56 -11.42 -0.04 -22.16
C GLN A 56 -12.35 -1.15 -21.66
N ALA A 57 -11.97 -1.88 -20.62
CA ALA A 57 -12.83 -2.91 -20.01
C ALA A 57 -14.16 -2.32 -19.51
N VAL A 58 -14.13 -1.13 -18.89
CA VAL A 58 -15.35 -0.40 -18.49
C VAL A 58 -16.24 -0.06 -19.69
N GLN A 59 -15.67 0.40 -20.82
CA GLN A 59 -16.43 0.69 -22.04
C GLN A 59 -17.04 -0.56 -22.67
N GLN A 60 -16.45 -1.73 -22.43
CA GLN A 60 -16.95 -3.03 -22.89
C GLN A 60 -17.88 -3.70 -21.87
N GLU A 61 -18.21 -3.00 -20.77
CA GLU A 61 -19.02 -3.53 -19.66
C GLU A 61 -18.40 -4.77 -18.97
N ASP A 62 -17.12 -5.04 -19.20
CA ASP A 62 -16.37 -6.07 -18.50
C ASP A 62 -15.83 -5.50 -17.17
N PHE A 63 -16.75 -5.43 -16.20
CA PHE A 63 -16.44 -4.95 -14.86
C PHE A 63 -15.51 -5.90 -14.09
N THR A 64 -15.45 -7.17 -14.47
CA THR A 64 -14.55 -8.15 -13.84
C THR A 64 -13.09 -7.84 -14.17
N THR A 65 -12.79 -7.66 -15.46
CA THR A 65 -11.46 -7.25 -15.91
C THR A 65 -11.13 -5.83 -15.44
N ALA A 66 -12.09 -4.91 -15.43
CA ALA A 66 -11.88 -3.57 -14.90
C ALA A 66 -11.46 -3.60 -13.42
N LYS A 67 -12.08 -4.45 -12.60
CA LYS A 67 -11.70 -4.65 -11.19
C LYS A 67 -10.29 -5.22 -11.07
N LEU A 68 -9.95 -6.28 -11.81
CA LEU A 68 -8.59 -6.84 -11.79
C LEU A 68 -7.53 -5.82 -12.23
N ARG A 69 -7.82 -4.99 -13.25
CA ARG A 69 -6.91 -3.93 -13.69
C ARG A 69 -6.73 -2.84 -12.64
N LYS A 70 -7.78 -2.50 -11.88
CA LYS A 70 -7.66 -1.57 -10.75
C LYS A 70 -6.69 -2.12 -9.70
N GLU A 71 -6.86 -3.37 -9.29
CA GLU A 71 -5.99 -4.02 -8.30
C GLU A 71 -4.56 -4.17 -8.82
N GLN A 72 -4.38 -4.46 -10.11
CA GLN A 72 -3.06 -4.50 -10.76
C GLN A 72 -2.32 -3.16 -10.67
N ILE A 73 -3.04 -2.04 -10.85
CA ILE A 73 -2.47 -0.69 -10.74
C ILE A 73 -2.00 -0.44 -9.30
N GLU A 74 -2.86 -0.71 -8.31
CA GLU A 74 -2.56 -0.46 -6.88
C GLU A 74 -1.41 -1.34 -6.37
N MET A 75 -1.43 -2.63 -6.72
CA MET A 75 -0.36 -3.57 -6.38
C MET A 75 0.98 -3.15 -7.01
N TYR A 76 0.99 -2.89 -8.33
CA TYR A 76 2.25 -2.51 -8.99
C TYR A 76 2.79 -1.18 -8.46
N LYS A 77 1.91 -0.20 -8.22
CA LYS A 77 2.28 1.10 -7.64
C LYS A 77 2.93 0.92 -6.26
N SER A 78 2.30 0.19 -5.35
CA SER A 78 2.83 -0.03 -4.00
C SER A 78 4.19 -0.72 -4.01
N VAL A 79 4.35 -1.76 -4.84
CA VAL A 79 5.62 -2.50 -4.98
C VAL A 79 6.72 -1.61 -5.55
N VAL A 80 6.44 -0.81 -6.58
CA VAL A 80 7.42 0.12 -7.17
C VAL A 80 7.85 1.19 -6.17
N LEU A 81 6.90 1.86 -5.49
CA LEU A 81 7.22 2.92 -4.54
C LEU A 81 8.05 2.40 -3.37
N LYS A 82 7.73 1.20 -2.87
CA LYS A 82 8.51 0.53 -1.82
C LYS A 82 9.91 0.13 -2.31
N HIS A 83 10.01 -0.47 -3.49
CA HIS A 83 11.29 -0.89 -4.08
C HIS A 83 12.23 0.31 -4.34
N LEU A 84 11.66 1.44 -4.74
CA LEU A 84 12.38 2.69 -4.96
C LEU A 84 12.53 3.54 -3.69
N LEU A 85 12.22 2.99 -2.50
CA LEU A 85 12.40 3.68 -1.21
C LEU A 85 11.89 5.13 -1.24
N VAL A 86 10.75 5.37 -1.90
CA VAL A 86 10.29 6.72 -2.24
C VAL A 86 10.09 7.57 -0.99
N ASN A 87 9.52 6.99 0.07
CA ASN A 87 9.31 7.71 1.34
C ASN A 87 10.63 8.07 2.02
N ASP A 88 11.66 7.23 1.92
CA ASP A 88 12.98 7.51 2.49
C ASP A 88 13.69 8.60 1.70
N LEU A 89 13.60 8.54 0.37
CA LEU A 89 14.13 9.57 -0.51
C LEU A 89 13.37 10.88 -0.43
N LEU A 90 12.06 10.86 -0.15
CA LEU A 90 11.30 12.06 0.12
C LEU A 90 11.49 12.55 1.55
N GLU A 91 12.27 11.86 2.40
CA GLU A 91 12.55 12.29 3.79
C GLU A 91 11.25 12.71 4.52
N VAL A 92 10.18 11.93 4.34
CA VAL A 92 8.83 12.25 4.86
C VAL A 92 8.83 12.29 6.40
N ASN A 93 9.75 11.54 7.02
CA ASN A 93 9.99 11.49 8.46
C ASN A 93 11.12 12.43 8.91
N GLY A 94 11.54 13.38 8.06
CA GLY A 94 12.68 14.27 8.30
C GLY A 94 13.98 13.78 7.66
N LEU A 95 15.06 14.54 7.92
CA LEU A 95 16.36 14.38 7.28
C LEU A 95 16.92 12.97 7.52
N ASN A 96 17.25 12.25 6.44
CA ASN A 96 17.78 10.89 6.50
C ASN A 96 19.22 10.87 6.01
N ALA A 97 20.18 10.79 6.93
CA ALA A 97 21.61 10.75 6.62
C ALA A 97 22.02 9.55 5.73
N SER A 98 21.23 8.48 5.70
CA SER A 98 21.48 7.33 4.81
C SER A 98 21.33 7.70 3.33
N ASN A 99 20.61 8.77 3.04
CA ASN A 99 20.47 9.28 1.68
C ASN A 99 21.79 9.85 1.14
N ASP A 100 22.67 10.33 2.02
CA ASP A 100 23.98 10.88 1.67
C ASP A 100 25.06 9.81 1.46
N LEU A 101 24.79 8.57 1.85
CA LEU A 101 25.70 7.44 1.69
C LEU A 101 25.43 6.69 0.38
N ALA A 102 26.40 5.92 -0.10
CA ALA A 102 26.14 5.02 -1.24
C ALA A 102 25.06 3.99 -0.88
N SER A 103 24.18 3.67 -1.84
CA SER A 103 23.13 2.65 -1.69
C SER A 103 23.21 1.69 -2.86
N GLU A 104 23.12 0.39 -2.59
CA GLU A 104 23.18 -0.66 -3.61
C GLU A 104 22.05 -0.52 -4.65
N VAL A 105 20.84 -0.17 -4.20
CA VAL A 105 19.67 0.08 -5.05
C VAL A 105 19.93 1.18 -6.09
N TYR A 106 20.76 2.17 -5.72
CA TYR A 106 21.08 3.33 -6.55
C TYR A 106 22.54 3.38 -7.00
N ALA A 107 23.27 2.27 -6.89
CA ALA A 107 24.60 2.16 -7.46
C ALA A 107 24.56 2.41 -8.98
N SER A 108 23.48 1.93 -9.61
CA SER A 108 23.12 2.16 -11.00
C SER A 108 21.63 2.52 -11.14
N LYS A 109 21.10 2.59 -12.37
CA LYS A 109 19.68 2.83 -12.59
C LYS A 109 18.87 1.66 -11.98
N PRO A 110 17.98 1.90 -11.01
CA PRO A 110 17.27 0.81 -10.34
C PRO A 110 16.39 0.07 -11.34
N ILE A 111 16.46 -1.26 -11.29
CA ILE A 111 15.64 -2.14 -12.12
C ILE A 111 14.25 -2.18 -11.50
N LEU A 112 13.24 -1.89 -12.31
CA LEU A 112 11.86 -1.95 -11.84
C LEU A 112 11.41 -3.40 -11.65
N PRO A 113 10.59 -3.68 -10.63
CA PRO A 113 10.01 -5.01 -10.45
C PRO A 113 9.23 -5.45 -11.68
N PRO A 114 9.16 -6.78 -11.94
CA PRO A 114 8.37 -7.32 -13.03
C PRO A 114 6.93 -6.90 -12.86
N ALA A 115 6.26 -6.74 -13.99
CA ALA A 115 4.87 -6.31 -13.96
C ALA A 115 3.97 -7.50 -13.61
N PRO A 116 3.12 -7.40 -12.56
CA PRO A 116 2.24 -8.49 -12.19
C PRO A 116 1.26 -8.77 -13.35
N SER A 117 1.01 -10.04 -13.66
CA SER A 117 -0.01 -10.40 -14.65
C SER A 117 -1.42 -10.27 -14.04
N LEU A 118 -2.46 -10.27 -14.88
CA LEU A 118 -3.84 -10.30 -14.37
C LEU A 118 -4.13 -11.58 -13.57
N GLN A 119 -3.45 -12.68 -13.89
CA GLN A 119 -3.61 -13.96 -13.22
C GLN A 119 -2.99 -13.93 -11.82
N ASP A 120 -1.81 -13.31 -11.68
CA ASP A 120 -1.16 -13.11 -10.38
C ASP A 120 -2.03 -12.24 -9.46
N VAL A 121 -2.64 -11.19 -10.02
CA VAL A 121 -3.55 -10.31 -9.27
C VAL A 121 -4.81 -11.06 -8.84
N ALA A 122 -5.40 -11.86 -9.72
CA ALA A 122 -6.57 -12.67 -9.39
C ALA A 122 -6.26 -13.69 -8.28
N GLN A 123 -5.09 -14.33 -8.33
CA GLN A 123 -4.64 -15.28 -7.31
C GLN A 123 -4.41 -14.59 -5.97
N ALA A 124 -3.70 -13.45 -5.94
CA ALA A 124 -3.46 -12.69 -4.71
C ALA A 124 -4.76 -12.22 -4.04
N LEU A 125 -5.76 -11.82 -4.84
CA LEU A 125 -7.10 -11.49 -4.34
C LEU A 125 -7.80 -12.72 -3.75
N ALA A 126 -7.74 -13.87 -4.43
CA ALA A 126 -8.34 -15.10 -3.93
C ALA A 126 -7.72 -15.55 -2.60
N GLU A 127 -6.38 -15.47 -2.48
CA GLU A 127 -5.65 -15.80 -1.25
C GLU A 127 -6.01 -14.86 -0.09
N ALA A 128 -6.12 -13.56 -0.33
CA ALA A 128 -6.51 -12.58 0.69
C ALA A 128 -7.94 -12.82 1.22
N HIS A 129 -8.86 -13.21 0.34
CA HIS A 129 -10.24 -13.57 0.73
C HIS A 129 -10.29 -14.86 1.56
N TYR A 130 -9.43 -15.83 1.27
CA TYR A 130 -9.34 -17.08 2.03
C TYR A 130 -8.78 -16.85 3.44
N GLN A 131 -7.73 -16.02 3.58
CA GLN A 131 -7.14 -15.68 4.89
C GLN A 131 -8.10 -14.89 5.79
N THR A 132 -8.93 -14.03 5.20
CA THR A 132 -10.01 -13.33 5.95
C THR A 132 -11.08 -14.31 6.45
N SER A 133 -11.36 -15.37 5.70
CA SER A 133 -12.40 -16.35 6.04
C SER A 133 -11.96 -17.38 7.08
N THR A 134 -10.64 -17.59 7.26
CA THR A 134 -10.09 -18.54 8.24
C THR A 134 -9.77 -17.91 9.60
N MET A 135 -9.80 -16.59 9.72
CA MET A 135 -9.71 -15.87 11.01
C MET A 135 -11.11 -15.56 11.58
N SER A 136 -11.91 -16.59 11.87
CA SER A 136 -13.10 -16.43 12.72
C SER A 136 -12.65 -16.23 14.19
N PRO A 137 -13.24 -15.28 14.94
CA PRO A 137 -12.94 -15.11 16.36
C PRO A 137 -13.41 -16.35 17.12
N LYS A 138 -12.53 -16.93 17.95
CA LYS A 138 -12.91 -18.00 18.88
C LYS A 138 -14.11 -17.53 19.70
N SER A 139 -15.26 -18.15 19.46
CA SER A 139 -16.42 -18.10 20.33
C SER A 139 -16.01 -18.58 21.72
N ILE A 140 -16.03 -17.69 22.71
CA ILE A 140 -16.13 -18.10 24.11
C ILE A 140 -17.55 -18.61 24.28
N GLN A 141 -17.66 -19.92 24.50
CA GLN A 141 -18.90 -20.64 24.71
C GLN A 141 -19.53 -20.22 26.04
N ASP A 142 -20.83 -19.96 25.98
CA ASP A 142 -21.74 -20.01 27.12
C ASP A 142 -21.68 -21.39 27.79
N ASP A 143 -21.23 -21.45 29.04
CA ASP A 143 -21.56 -22.56 29.93
C ASP A 143 -22.79 -22.17 30.77
N ARG A 144 -23.89 -22.88 30.48
CA ARG A 144 -25.12 -22.91 31.27
C ARG A 144 -24.86 -23.50 32.65
N SER A 145 -25.44 -22.90 33.70
CA SER A 145 -26.42 -23.55 34.60
C SER A 145 -26.48 -22.88 35.97
N SER A 146 -27.70 -22.57 36.45
CA SER A 146 -28.23 -22.88 37.80
C SER A 146 -29.48 -22.00 38.03
N LEU A 147 -30.66 -22.46 37.62
CA LEU A 147 -31.68 -23.15 38.43
C LEU A 147 -32.36 -22.29 39.51
N ASP A 148 -33.68 -22.35 39.45
CA ASP A 148 -34.69 -21.55 40.13
C ASP A 148 -34.64 -21.57 41.67
N GLY A 149 -35.09 -20.48 42.28
CA GLY A 149 -35.25 -20.36 43.72
C GLY A 149 -36.09 -19.15 44.14
N CYS A 150 -37.30 -19.02 43.59
CA CYS A 150 -38.31 -18.09 44.08
C CYS A 150 -39.00 -18.71 45.30
N SER A 151 -38.92 -18.08 46.47
CA SER A 151 -39.86 -18.29 47.59
C SER A 151 -39.80 -17.12 48.56
N SER A 152 -40.77 -16.23 48.43
CA SER A 152 -41.14 -15.19 49.40
C SER A 152 -42.05 -15.78 50.47
N SER A 153 -41.73 -15.57 51.76
CA SER A 153 -42.58 -15.65 52.97
C SER A 153 -41.64 -15.34 54.15
N GLY A 154 -41.86 -14.49 55.15
CA GLY A 154 -43.02 -13.80 55.71
C GLY A 154 -42.77 -13.69 57.24
N GLY A 155 -43.03 -12.53 57.86
CA GLY A 155 -43.01 -12.30 59.32
C GLY A 155 -41.62 -11.99 59.91
N GLY A 156 -41.40 -11.08 60.88
CA GLY A 156 -42.26 -10.39 61.84
C GLY A 156 -41.55 -10.36 63.21
N GLY A 157 -41.56 -9.22 63.92
CA GLY A 157 -41.17 -9.10 65.35
C GLY A 157 -39.71 -8.71 65.59
N TRP A 158 -39.37 -7.54 66.16
CA TRP A 158 -39.54 -7.04 67.54
C TRP A 158 -38.28 -7.23 68.41
N GLY A 159 -37.80 -6.11 68.98
CA GLY A 159 -37.30 -6.07 70.35
C GLY A 159 -35.80 -5.85 70.54
N GLY A 160 -35.46 -4.79 71.31
CA GLY A 160 -34.21 -4.68 72.06
C GLY A 160 -33.48 -3.37 71.88
#